data_AF-A0A3T0WA47-F1
#
_entry.id   AF-A0A3T0WA47-F1
#
_cell.length_a   1.000
_cell.length_b   1.000
_cell.length_c   1.000
_cell.angle_alpha   90.00
_cell.angle_beta   90.00
_cell.angle_gamma   90.00
#
_symmetry.space_group_name_H-M   'P 1'
#
loop_
_entity.id
_entity.type
_entity.pdbx_description
1 polymer ?
#
loop_
_entity_poly.entity_id
_entity_poly.type
_entity_poly.pdbx_seq_one_letter_code
_entity_poly.pdbx_strand_id
1 'polypeptide(L)'
;MPVVSIGDYAFEAADREAVFHGNRLLYIGWDGHLLFCAPHCLPFPPSMPLRDVVDKVLPGVYGYHPDFARIDWGQVQWLRGCQPWQPDLDRSLEENGLGHKDVIRFRTPGLDGIGGSHS
;
A
#
# COMPACT_ATOMS: atom_id res chain seq x y z
N MET A 1 -20.90 6.81 -18.69
CA MET A 1 -20.95 7.15 -20.12
C MET A 1 -19.56 6.92 -20.71
N PRO A 2 -19.42 6.27 -21.87
CA PRO A 2 -18.14 6.19 -22.57
C PRO A 2 -17.72 7.58 -23.09
N VAL A 3 -16.45 7.75 -23.43
CA VAL A 3 -15.93 9.00 -24.02
C VAL A 3 -16.56 9.22 -25.40
N VAL A 4 -16.99 10.45 -25.67
CA VAL A 4 -17.46 10.87 -27.00
C VAL A 4 -16.26 11.44 -27.77
N SER A 5 -16.02 10.93 -28.98
CA SER A 5 -14.87 11.30 -29.79
C SER A 5 -15.27 11.45 -31.26
N ILE A 6 -14.54 12.30 -32.00
CA ILE A 6 -14.69 12.51 -33.45
C ILE A 6 -14.00 11.41 -34.29
N GLY A 7 -13.37 10.43 -33.64
CA GLY A 7 -12.73 9.25 -34.23
C GLY A 7 -12.55 8.15 -33.19
N ASP A 8 -11.90 7.05 -33.56
CA ASP A 8 -11.67 5.91 -32.65
C ASP A 8 -10.90 6.35 -31.39
N TYR A 9 -11.48 6.06 -30.22
CA TYR A 9 -10.96 6.47 -28.91
C TYR A 9 -10.59 5.24 -28.08
N ALA A 10 -9.54 4.53 -28.49
CA ALA A 10 -9.03 3.34 -27.82
C ALA A 10 -7.52 3.46 -27.63
N PHE A 11 -7.06 3.38 -26.39
CA PHE A 11 -5.65 3.51 -26.01
C PHE A 11 -5.30 2.47 -24.95
N GLU A 12 -4.07 1.99 -24.95
CA GLU A 12 -3.55 1.21 -23.83
C GLU A 12 -3.42 2.08 -22.58
N ALA A 13 -3.66 1.50 -21.41
CA ALA A 13 -3.37 2.17 -20.15
C ALA A 13 -1.85 2.44 -20.06
N ALA A 14 -1.48 3.71 -19.92
CA ALA A 14 -0.08 4.13 -19.83
C ALA A 14 0.65 3.53 -18.62
N ASP A 15 -0.10 3.20 -17.57
CA ASP A 15 0.37 2.59 -16.32
C ASP A 15 -0.02 1.11 -16.22
N ARG A 16 0.04 0.37 -17.32
CA ARG A 16 -0.10 -1.09 -17.30
C ARG A 16 1.10 -1.75 -16.60
N GLU A 17 0.88 -2.81 -15.83
CA GLU A 17 1.94 -3.50 -15.07
C GLU A 17 3.18 -3.84 -15.93
N ALA A 18 2.97 -4.25 -17.17
CA ALA A 18 4.03 -4.61 -18.11
C ALA A 18 5.05 -3.50 -18.42
N VAL A 19 4.77 -2.21 -18.14
CA VAL A 19 5.79 -1.14 -18.30
C VAL A 19 6.70 -0.96 -17.09
N PHE A 20 6.46 -1.66 -15.98
CA PHE A 20 7.21 -1.50 -14.74
C PHE A 20 8.35 -2.52 -14.57
N HIS A 21 8.82 -3.11 -15.68
CA HIS A 21 10.05 -3.93 -15.74
C HIS A 21 10.10 -5.08 -14.72
N GLY A 22 9.00 -5.81 -14.58
CA GLY A 22 8.88 -6.93 -13.64
C GLY A 22 8.45 -6.53 -12.23
N ASN A 23 8.24 -5.25 -11.96
CA ASN A 23 7.63 -4.76 -10.73
C ASN A 23 6.14 -4.43 -10.94
N ARG A 24 5.41 -4.31 -9.83
CA ARG A 24 4.07 -3.73 -9.77
C ARG A 24 4.02 -2.60 -8.76
N LEU A 25 3.16 -1.62 -9.02
CA LEU A 25 2.92 -0.54 -8.07
C LEU A 25 1.96 -1.02 -6.99
N LEU A 26 2.29 -0.78 -5.73
CA LEU A 26 1.36 -0.89 -4.61
C LEU A 26 1.26 0.45 -3.90
N TYR A 27 0.05 0.81 -3.50
CA TYR A 27 -0.19 1.95 -2.62
C TYR A 27 -0.30 1.44 -1.19
N ILE A 28 0.54 1.93 -0.31
CA ILE A 28 0.54 1.56 1.11
C ILE A 28 0.14 2.78 1.90
N GLY A 29 -0.92 2.67 2.71
CA GLY A 29 -1.40 3.72 3.60
C GLY A 29 -1.32 3.30 5.06
N TRP A 30 -0.91 4.23 5.92
CA TRP A 30 -0.99 4.07 7.37
C TRP A 30 -2.12 4.94 7.92
N ASP A 31 -3.21 4.30 8.32
CA ASP A 31 -4.38 5.02 8.80
C ASP A 31 -4.10 5.70 10.14
N GLY A 32 -4.67 6.89 10.33
CA GLY A 32 -4.50 7.70 11.54
C GLY A 32 -3.20 8.51 11.59
N HIS A 33 -2.38 8.48 10.54
CA HIS A 33 -1.03 9.04 10.52
C HIS A 33 -0.84 10.08 9.41
N LEU A 34 -1.60 11.18 9.50
CA LEU A 34 -1.68 12.24 8.48
C LEU A 34 -0.41 13.10 8.34
N LEU A 35 0.63 12.86 9.14
CA LEU A 35 1.96 13.41 8.91
C LEU A 35 2.45 13.08 7.48
N PHE A 36 2.05 11.92 6.97
CA PHE A 36 2.21 11.55 5.58
C PHE A 36 0.92 11.90 4.84
N CYS A 37 1.03 12.85 3.90
CA CYS A 37 -0.15 13.47 3.28
C CYS A 37 -0.98 12.51 2.41
N ALA A 38 -0.43 11.36 2.01
CA ALA A 38 -1.08 10.36 1.19
C ALA A 38 -0.47 8.96 1.40
N PRO A 39 -1.17 7.89 0.98
CA PRO A 39 -0.55 6.58 0.79
C PRO A 39 0.66 6.68 -0.16
N HIS A 40 1.74 5.98 0.17
CA HIS A 40 2.94 5.96 -0.68
C HIS A 40 2.77 4.93 -1.79
N CYS A 41 3.12 5.32 -3.02
CA CYS A 41 3.15 4.43 -4.18
C CYS A 41 4.57 3.91 -4.36
N LEU A 42 4.74 2.58 -4.30
CA LEU A 42 6.05 1.95 -4.33
C LEU A 42 6.07 0.80 -5.36
N PRO A 43 7.15 0.67 -6.15
CA PRO A 43 7.33 -0.46 -7.05
C PRO A 43 7.93 -1.65 -6.31
N PHE A 44 7.30 -2.83 -6.43
CA PHE A 44 7.80 -4.08 -5.85
C PHE A 44 7.79 -5.22 -6.86
N PRO A 45 8.77 -6.15 -6.81
CA PRO A 45 8.66 -7.39 -7.55
C PRO A 45 7.50 -8.23 -6.95
N PRO A 46 6.64 -8.85 -7.77
CA PRO A 46 5.51 -9.67 -7.30
C PRO A 46 5.90 -10.78 -6.33
N SER A 47 7.13 -11.30 -6.47
CA SER A 47 7.71 -12.36 -5.65
C SER A 47 8.25 -11.89 -4.29
N MET A 48 8.30 -10.58 -4.01
CA MET A 48 8.79 -10.06 -2.73
C MET A 48 7.89 -10.56 -1.58
N PRO A 49 8.43 -11.12 -0.50
CA PRO A 49 7.65 -11.41 0.70
C PRO A 49 7.06 -10.14 1.31
N LEU A 50 5.81 -10.20 1.79
CA LEU A 50 5.20 -9.03 2.42
C LEU A 50 5.95 -8.63 3.72
N ARG A 51 6.52 -9.59 4.44
CA ARG A 51 7.42 -9.34 5.58
C ARG A 51 8.59 -8.45 5.19
N ASP A 52 9.19 -8.66 4.03
CA ASP A 52 10.30 -7.82 3.58
C ASP A 52 9.86 -6.38 3.30
N VAL A 53 8.63 -6.17 2.81
CA VAL A 53 8.08 -4.82 2.69
C VAL A 53 7.96 -4.18 4.07
N VAL A 54 7.40 -4.91 5.04
CA VAL A 54 7.21 -4.44 6.43
C VAL A 54 8.54 -4.11 7.11
N ASP A 55 9.51 -5.03 7.05
CA ASP A 55 10.74 -4.95 7.85
C ASP A 55 11.82 -4.09 7.19
N LYS A 56 11.89 -4.07 5.84
CA LYS A 56 12.99 -3.44 5.09
C LYS A 56 12.59 -2.15 4.41
N VAL A 57 11.31 -1.98 4.06
CA VAL A 57 10.85 -0.82 3.28
C VAL A 57 10.11 0.18 4.15
N LEU A 58 9.09 -0.26 4.91
CA LEU A 58 8.26 0.64 5.70
C LEU A 58 9.04 1.50 6.73
N PRO A 59 10.16 1.05 7.34
CA PRO A 59 10.94 1.92 8.22
C PRO A 59 11.52 3.15 7.49
N GLY A 60 11.91 3.01 6.23
CA GLY A 60 12.37 4.14 5.41
C GLY A 60 11.24 5.07 4.94
N VAL A 61 10.00 4.58 4.92
CA VAL A 61 8.83 5.32 4.44
C VAL A 61 8.12 6.04 5.59
N TYR A 62 7.90 5.34 6.69
CA TYR A 62 7.07 5.77 7.82
C TYR A 62 7.84 5.99 9.12
N GLY A 63 9.13 5.60 9.18
CA GLY A 63 9.93 5.64 10.40
C GLY A 63 10.20 7.04 10.97
N TYR A 64 9.91 8.10 10.21
CA TYR A 64 9.95 9.47 10.73
C TYR A 64 8.87 9.75 11.80
N HIS A 65 7.75 9.02 11.76
CA HIS A 65 6.69 9.20 12.74
C HIS A 65 7.02 8.49 14.06
N PRO A 66 6.86 9.13 15.23
CA PRO A 66 7.25 8.56 16.52
C PRO A 66 6.55 7.24 16.85
N ASP A 67 5.29 7.08 16.45
CA ASP A 67 4.55 5.83 16.70
C ASP A 67 5.07 4.63 15.90
N PHE A 68 5.84 4.84 14.82
CA PHE A 68 6.26 3.74 13.95
C PHE A 68 7.14 2.73 14.70
N ALA A 69 8.03 3.23 15.55
CA ALA A 69 8.90 2.41 16.40
C ALA A 69 8.13 1.62 17.48
N ARG A 70 6.86 1.94 17.71
CA ARG A 70 6.00 1.34 18.74
C ARG A 70 5.00 0.33 18.17
N ILE A 71 4.98 0.14 16.85
CA ILE A 71 4.03 -0.75 16.18
C ILE A 71 4.26 -2.19 16.64
N ASP A 72 3.21 -2.82 17.16
CA ASP A 72 3.12 -4.27 17.28
C ASP A 72 2.48 -4.83 16.01
N TRP A 73 3.33 -5.36 15.12
CA TRP A 73 2.91 -5.92 13.83
C TRP A 73 1.97 -7.13 13.96
N GLY A 74 1.93 -7.81 15.12
CA GLY A 74 0.99 -8.89 15.37
C GLY A 74 -0.45 -8.42 15.62
N GLN A 75 -0.64 -7.15 15.97
CA GLN A 75 -1.95 -6.53 16.25
C GLN A 75 -2.41 -5.59 15.13
N VAL A 76 -1.62 -5.44 14.07
CA VAL A 76 -1.94 -4.59 12.94
C VAL A 76 -3.18 -5.10 12.22
N GLN A 77 -4.12 -4.19 11.99
CA GLN A 77 -5.31 -4.47 11.21
C GLN A 77 -5.06 -4.08 9.76
N TRP A 78 -5.08 -5.06 8.87
CA TRP A 78 -4.85 -4.86 7.45
C TRP A 78 -6.15 -4.68 6.68
N LEU A 79 -6.12 -3.82 5.68
CA LEU A 79 -7.19 -3.65 4.71
C LEU A 79 -6.61 -3.70 3.29
N ARG A 80 -7.38 -4.27 2.37
CA ARG A 80 -7.18 -4.11 0.93
C ARG A 80 -8.26 -3.18 0.40
N GLY A 81 -7.86 -2.00 -0.02
CA GLY A 81 -8.76 -0.87 -0.26
C GLY A 81 -9.53 -0.52 1.02
N CYS A 82 -10.83 -0.79 1.03
CA CYS A 82 -11.70 -0.54 2.18
C CYS A 82 -12.19 -1.83 2.87
N GLN A 83 -11.71 -3.01 2.46
CA GLN A 83 -12.15 -4.29 3.00
C GLN A 83 -11.11 -4.86 3.97
N PRO A 84 -11.52 -5.39 5.14
CA PRO A 84 -10.62 -6.15 6.00
C PRO A 84 -9.95 -7.26 5.23
N TRP A 85 -8.65 -7.43 5.46
CA TRP A 85 -7.83 -8.40 4.76
C TRP A 85 -6.81 -8.96 5.75
N GLN A 86 -6.52 -10.26 5.68
CA GLN A 86 -5.57 -10.91 6.58
C GLN A 86 -4.41 -11.47 5.75
N PRO A 87 -3.34 -10.70 5.54
CA PRO A 87 -2.18 -11.17 4.81
C PRO A 87 -1.45 -12.31 5.52
N ASP A 88 -0.76 -13.12 4.73
CA ASP A 88 0.32 -13.99 5.19
C ASP A 88 1.65 -13.28 4.93
N LEU A 89 2.33 -12.82 5.99
CA LEU A 89 3.57 -12.04 5.86
C LEU A 89 4.71 -12.84 5.23
N ASP A 90 4.70 -14.17 5.36
CA ASP A 90 5.77 -15.02 4.86
C ASP A 90 5.58 -15.40 3.37
N ARG A 91 4.40 -15.10 2.81
CA ARG A 91 4.12 -15.26 1.38
C ARG A 91 4.48 -14.02 0.58
N SER A 92 4.71 -14.23 -0.71
CA SER A 92 4.93 -13.14 -1.66
C SER A 92 3.71 -12.23 -1.81
N LEU A 93 3.91 -11.02 -2.34
CA LEU A 93 2.83 -10.08 -2.66
C LEU A 93 1.79 -10.72 -3.60
N GLU A 94 2.25 -11.46 -4.61
CA GLU A 94 1.37 -12.15 -5.56
C GLU A 94 0.57 -13.30 -4.93
N GLU A 95 1.20 -14.12 -4.08
CA GLU A 95 0.50 -15.20 -3.36
C GLU A 95 -0.52 -14.67 -2.35
N ASN A 96 -0.29 -13.46 -1.85
CA ASN A 96 -1.25 -12.68 -1.06
C ASN A 96 -2.40 -12.09 -1.90
N GLY A 97 -2.36 -12.29 -3.23
CA GLY A 97 -3.34 -11.82 -4.19
C GLY A 97 -3.22 -10.34 -4.53
N LEU A 98 -2.12 -9.66 -4.18
CA LEU A 98 -1.90 -8.25 -4.47
C LEU A 98 -1.39 -8.08 -5.90
N GLY A 99 -2.20 -7.46 -6.75
CA GLY A 99 -1.89 -7.12 -8.14
C GLY A 99 -1.46 -5.67 -8.32
N HIS A 100 -1.30 -5.26 -9.58
CA HIS A 100 -0.86 -3.93 -9.94
C HIS A 100 -1.86 -2.83 -9.53
N LYS A 101 -1.33 -1.78 -8.88
CA LYS A 101 -2.06 -0.64 -8.31
C LYS A 101 -3.04 -1.01 -7.19
N ASP A 102 -2.87 -2.17 -6.56
CA ASP A 102 -3.62 -2.47 -5.34
C ASP A 102 -3.27 -1.49 -4.23
N VAL A 103 -4.28 -1.17 -3.43
CA VAL A 103 -4.16 -0.34 -2.26
C VAL A 103 -4.22 -1.25 -1.04
N ILE A 104 -3.16 -1.23 -0.23
CA ILE A 104 -3.18 -1.82 1.11
C ILE A 104 -3.11 -0.71 2.13
N ARG A 105 -3.87 -0.88 3.21
CA ARG A 105 -3.84 0.03 4.35
C ARG A 105 -3.61 -0.79 5.60
N PHE A 106 -2.92 -0.20 6.56
CA PHE A 106 -2.76 -0.79 7.87
C PHE A 106 -3.16 0.20 8.94
N ARG A 107 -3.82 -0.31 9.99
CA ARG A 107 -4.14 0.42 11.21
C ARG A 107 -3.39 -0.19 12.38
N THR A 108 -3.00 0.68 13.30
CA THR A 108 -2.24 0.33 14.50
C THR A 108 -3.06 0.73 15.72
N PRO A 109 -3.94 -0.15 16.23
CA PRO A 109 -4.81 0.18 17.35
C PRO A 109 -4.03 0.70 18.56
N GLY A 110 -4.45 1.84 19.12
CA GLY A 110 -3.77 2.48 20.25
C GLY A 110 -2.58 3.37 19.89
N LEU A 111 -2.27 3.51 18.59
CA LEU A 111 -1.34 4.49 18.05
C LEU A 111 -2.13 5.43 17.13
N ASP A 112 -2.59 6.55 17.68
CA ASP A 112 -3.58 7.45 17.06
C ASP A 112 -2.96 8.76 16.53
N GLY A 113 -1.69 8.70 16.10
CA GLY A 113 -0.97 9.83 15.55
C GLY A 113 -0.61 10.91 16.59
N ILE A 114 -0.27 12.10 16.11
CA ILE A 114 0.23 13.20 16.94
C ILE A 114 -0.93 14.09 17.38
N GLY A 115 -1.03 14.37 18.68
CA GLY A 115 -1.92 15.41 19.21
C GLY A 115 -3.41 15.20 18.95
N GLY A 116 -3.84 13.98 18.64
CA GLY A 116 -5.23 13.67 18.31
C GLY A 116 -5.71 14.20 16.95
N SER A 117 -4.80 14.62 16.06
CA SER A 117 -5.13 15.18 14.74
C SER A 117 -5.13 14.14 13.61
N HIS A 118 -5.73 12.97 13.86
CA HIS A 118 -5.66 11.82 12.95
C HIS A 118 -6.85 11.69 11.97
N SER A 119 -7.75 12.67 11.95
CA SER A 119 -9.01 12.69 11.17
C SER A 119 -9.32 14.05 10.60
#